data_AF-A0A8T5RPP1-F1
#
_entry.id   AF-A0A8T5RPP1-F1
#
_cell.length_a   1.000
_cell.length_b   1.000
_cell.length_c   1.000
_cell.angle_alpha   90.00
_cell.angle_beta   90.00
_cell.angle_gamma   90.00
#
_symmetry.space_group_name_H-M   'P 1'
#
loop_
_entity.id
_entity.type
_entity.pdbx_description
1 polymer ?
#
loop_
_entity_poly.entity_id
_entity_poly.type
_entity_poly.pdbx_seq_one_letter_code
_entity_poly.pdbx_strand_id
1 'polypeptide(L)'
;MIKIFINVWYPVEKSDDVGKKYLEVEKVFPFPPIIKPVTPWETWATKYGLKGSGIFEVEKDNFEEGISYFAKRLTMYADAIDGYKFEIAASVSSEKARTLIGKEISEFLPPE
;
A
#
# COMPACT_ATOMS: atom_id res chain seq x y z
N MET A 1 15.89 5.60 -2.29
CA MET A 1 14.66 4.92 -2.70
C MET A 1 14.26 3.82 -1.73
N ILE A 2 13.03 3.88 -1.24
CA ILE A 2 12.32 2.82 -0.51
C ILE A 2 11.22 2.30 -1.43
N LYS A 3 11.10 0.97 -1.54
CA LYS A 3 10.03 0.33 -2.32
C LYS A 3 8.82 0.11 -1.42
N ILE A 4 7.66 0.53 -1.88
CA ILE A 4 6.35 0.30 -1.28
C ILE A 4 5.60 -0.68 -2.19
N PHE A 5 5.20 -1.82 -1.62
CA PHE A 5 4.42 -2.87 -2.26
C PHE A 5 2.98 -2.72 -1.81
N ILE A 6 2.10 -2.56 -2.78
CA ILE A 6 0.66 -2.45 -2.56
C ILE A 6 0.01 -3.70 -3.11
N ASN A 7 -0.71 -4.43 -2.26
CA ASN A 7 -1.59 -5.50 -2.68
C ASN A 7 -3.03 -5.16 -2.28
N VAL A 8 -3.98 -5.48 -3.14
CA VAL A 8 -5.41 -5.30 -2.85
C VAL A 8 -6.18 -6.54 -3.28
N TRP A 9 -7.29 -6.81 -2.60
CA TRP A 9 -8.20 -7.91 -2.91
C TRP A 9 -9.64 -7.44 -2.79
N TYR A 10 -10.49 -7.88 -3.70
CA TYR A 10 -11.92 -7.58 -3.64
C TYR A 10 -12.75 -8.67 -4.34
N PRO A 11 -14.03 -8.85 -3.95
CA PRO A 11 -14.92 -9.79 -4.62
C PRO A 11 -15.08 -9.46 -6.11
N VAL A 12 -15.27 -10.47 -6.96
CA VAL A 12 -15.36 -10.28 -8.43
C VAL A 12 -16.56 -9.40 -8.80
N GLU A 13 -17.67 -9.60 -8.10
CA GLU A 13 -18.91 -8.83 -8.24
C GLU A 13 -18.77 -7.35 -7.88
N LYS A 14 -17.67 -6.95 -7.23
CA LYS A 14 -17.34 -5.56 -6.88
C LYS A 14 -16.41 -4.89 -7.89
N SER A 15 -16.03 -5.55 -8.98
CA SER A 15 -15.08 -5.02 -9.97
C SER A 15 -15.50 -3.65 -10.52
N ASP A 16 -16.78 -3.50 -10.89
CA ASP A 16 -17.28 -2.23 -11.44
C ASP A 16 -17.30 -1.12 -10.39
N ASP A 17 -17.61 -1.46 -9.14
CA ASP A 17 -17.60 -0.52 -8.00
C ASP A 17 -16.18 -0.02 -7.74
N VAL A 18 -15.18 -0.91 -7.78
CA VAL A 18 -13.76 -0.56 -7.66
C VAL A 18 -13.32 0.36 -8.80
N GLY A 19 -13.72 0.07 -10.05
CA GLY A 19 -13.40 0.91 -11.21
C GLY A 19 -13.97 2.33 -11.10
N LYS A 20 -15.24 2.45 -10.68
CA LYS A 20 -15.87 3.76 -10.42
C LYS A 20 -15.16 4.49 -9.27
N LYS A 21 -14.88 3.78 -8.17
CA LYS A 21 -14.21 4.37 -7.01
C LYS A 21 -12.82 4.86 -7.35
N TYR A 22 -12.09 4.16 -8.22
CA TYR A 22 -10.80 4.61 -8.72
C TYR A 22 -10.87 5.98 -9.38
N LEU A 23 -11.86 6.22 -10.24
CA LEU A 23 -12.05 7.50 -10.92
C LEU A 23 -12.45 8.62 -9.95
N GLU A 24 -13.18 8.32 -8.88
CA GLU A 24 -13.49 9.29 -7.82
C GLU A 24 -12.25 9.66 -7.00
N VAL A 25 -11.53 8.63 -6.53
CA VAL A 25 -10.35 8.79 -5.68
C VAL A 25 -9.25 9.53 -6.43
N GLU A 26 -9.02 9.24 -7.72
CA GLU A 26 -7.99 9.93 -8.51
C GLU A 26 -8.24 11.43 -8.63
N LYS A 27 -9.51 11.88 -8.65
CA LYS A 27 -9.86 13.31 -8.70
C LYS A 27 -9.55 14.04 -7.40
N VAL A 28 -9.70 13.37 -6.27
CA VAL A 28 -9.56 13.98 -4.93
C VAL A 28 -8.14 13.78 -4.37
N PHE A 29 -7.50 12.68 -4.75
CA PHE A 29 -6.23 12.21 -4.19
C PHE A 29 -5.28 11.76 -5.31
N PRO A 30 -4.91 12.65 -6.26
CA PRO A 30 -4.04 12.28 -7.37
C PRO A 30 -2.66 11.82 -6.87
N PHE A 31 -1.95 11.05 -7.68
CA PHE A 31 -0.59 10.61 -7.32
C PHE A 31 0.35 11.81 -7.10
N PRO A 32 0.93 11.96 -5.90
CA PRO A 32 1.85 13.05 -5.63
C PRO A 32 3.19 12.79 -6.36
N PRO A 33 3.93 13.84 -6.75
CA PRO A 33 5.20 13.69 -7.47
C PRO A 33 6.27 12.88 -6.73
N ILE A 34 6.14 12.73 -5.40
CA ILE A 34 7.06 11.98 -4.54
C ILE A 34 6.93 10.46 -4.72
N ILE A 35 5.83 9.98 -5.32
CA ILE A 35 5.54 8.56 -5.53
C ILE A 35 5.75 8.20 -7.00
N LYS A 36 6.68 7.29 -7.26
CA LYS A 36 7.01 6.84 -8.63
C LYS A 36 6.58 5.38 -8.81
N PRO A 37 5.73 5.05 -9.79
CA PRO A 37 5.44 3.65 -10.11
C PRO A 37 6.69 2.97 -10.70
N VAL A 38 7.06 1.81 -10.15
CA VAL A 38 8.16 0.97 -10.65
C VAL A 38 7.65 -0.01 -11.71
N THR A 39 6.44 -0.52 -11.49
CA THR A 39 5.76 -1.43 -12.41
C THR A 39 4.36 -0.88 -12.74
N PRO A 40 3.80 -1.23 -13.91
CA PRO A 40 2.37 -1.06 -14.13
C PRO A 40 1.55 -1.75 -13.04
N TRP A 41 0.34 -1.25 -12.81
CA TRP A 41 -0.61 -1.94 -11.94
C TRP A 41 -1.04 -3.25 -12.60
N GLU A 42 -0.91 -4.34 -11.87
CA GLU A 42 -1.26 -5.67 -12.33
C GLU A 42 -2.55 -6.12 -11.64
N THR A 43 -3.42 -6.83 -12.36
CA THR A 43 -4.67 -7.37 -11.81
C THR A 43 -4.93 -8.75 -12.36
N TRP A 44 -5.31 -9.68 -11.49
CA TRP A 44 -5.64 -11.05 -11.87
C TRP A 44 -6.70 -11.67 -10.98
N ALA A 45 -7.45 -12.63 -11.53
CA ALA A 45 -8.41 -13.41 -10.76
C ALA A 45 -7.71 -14.47 -9.90
N THR A 46 -8.23 -14.67 -8.70
CA THR A 46 -7.77 -15.66 -7.74
C THR A 46 -8.97 -16.45 -7.20
N LYS A 47 -8.70 -17.54 -6.47
CA LYS A 47 -9.75 -18.28 -5.74
C LYS A 47 -10.47 -17.46 -4.65
N TYR A 48 -9.98 -16.25 -4.34
CA TYR A 48 -10.53 -15.37 -3.31
C TYR A 48 -11.12 -14.07 -3.88
N GLY A 49 -11.31 -13.99 -5.21
CA GLY A 49 -11.74 -12.78 -5.90
C GLY A 49 -10.62 -12.20 -6.77
N LEU A 50 -10.69 -10.91 -7.07
CA LEU A 50 -9.66 -10.20 -7.84
C LEU A 50 -8.54 -9.75 -6.90
N LYS A 51 -7.30 -9.86 -7.37
CA LYS A 51 -6.11 -9.31 -6.72
C LYS A 51 -5.52 -8.24 -7.62
N GLY A 52 -5.22 -7.08 -7.04
CA GLY A 52 -4.41 -6.04 -7.67
C GLY A 52 -3.06 -5.91 -6.96
N SER A 53 -2.01 -5.57 -7.70
CA SER A 53 -0.66 -5.38 -7.16
C SER A 53 0.07 -4.24 -7.87
N GLY A 54 0.86 -3.48 -7.12
CA GLY A 54 1.73 -2.44 -7.64
C GLY A 54 2.97 -2.23 -6.78
N ILE A 55 4.07 -1.88 -7.42
CA ILE A 55 5.31 -1.49 -6.75
C ILE A 55 5.57 -0.01 -7.02
N PHE A 56 5.81 0.74 -5.95
CA PHE A 56 6.09 2.16 -5.99
C PHE A 56 7.39 2.46 -5.27
N GLU A 57 8.02 3.58 -5.63
CA GLU A 57 9.21 4.08 -4.96
C GLU A 57 8.99 5.50 -4.43
N VAL A 58 9.56 5.74 -3.26
CA VAL A 58 9.65 7.05 -2.63
C VAL A 58 11.08 7.30 -2.14
N GLU A 59 11.46 8.57 -2.03
CA GLU A 59 12.71 8.93 -1.36
C GLU A 59 12.63 8.61 0.14
N LYS A 60 13.79 8.41 0.79
CA LYS A 60 13.84 8.03 2.20
C LYS A 60 13.15 9.04 3.10
N ASP A 61 13.36 10.33 2.83
CA ASP A 61 12.81 11.43 3.62
C ASP A 61 11.30 11.61 3.40
N ASN A 62 10.77 11.10 2.29
CA ASN A 62 9.35 11.15 1.94
C ASN A 62 8.59 9.87 2.31
N PHE A 63 9.23 8.96 3.06
CA PHE A 63 8.67 7.63 3.33
C PHE A 63 7.34 7.69 4.08
N GLU A 64 7.27 8.50 5.14
CA GLU A 64 6.07 8.62 5.98
C GLU A 64 4.92 9.26 5.22
N GLU A 65 5.21 10.25 4.38
CA GLU A 65 4.23 10.85 3.49
C GLU A 65 3.72 9.85 2.45
N GLY A 66 4.61 9.05 1.85
CA GLY A 66 4.27 8.00 0.90
C GLY A 66 3.36 6.92 1.49
N ILE A 67 3.68 6.42 2.69
CA ILE A 67 2.84 5.45 3.40
C ILE A 67 1.49 6.07 3.78
N SER A 68 1.50 7.30 4.30
CA SER A 68 0.27 8.02 4.67
C SER A 68 -0.65 8.20 3.47
N TYR A 69 -0.08 8.52 2.29
CA TYR A 69 -0.84 8.62 1.05
C TYR A 69 -1.53 7.30 0.71
N PHE A 70 -0.79 6.19 0.66
CA PHE A 70 -1.39 4.89 0.30
C PHE A 70 -2.41 4.42 1.35
N ALA A 71 -2.13 4.61 2.63
CA ALA A 71 -3.07 4.27 3.70
C ALA A 71 -4.40 5.02 3.53
N LYS A 72 -4.36 6.35 3.42
CA LYS A 72 -5.56 7.17 3.20
C LYS A 72 -6.28 6.75 1.93
N ARG A 73 -5.54 6.62 0.83
CA ARG A 73 -6.10 6.26 -0.48
C ARG A 73 -6.80 4.91 -0.43
N LEU A 74 -6.19 3.88 0.15
CA LEU A 74 -6.74 2.52 0.19
C LEU A 74 -7.89 2.38 1.19
N THR A 75 -7.85 3.12 2.31
CA THR A 75 -8.99 3.21 3.24
C THR A 75 -10.24 3.75 2.55
N MET A 76 -10.14 4.70 1.62
CA MET A 76 -11.31 5.17 0.86
C MET A 76 -12.00 4.07 0.03
N TYR A 77 -11.27 3.03 -0.38
CA TYR A 77 -11.87 1.87 -1.05
C TYR A 77 -12.44 0.90 -0.02
N ALA A 78 -11.69 0.62 1.05
CA ALA A 78 -12.13 -0.28 2.12
C ALA A 78 -13.44 0.20 2.78
N ASP A 79 -13.61 1.50 2.98
CA ASP A 79 -14.82 2.09 3.57
C ASP A 79 -16.03 2.06 2.62
N ALA A 80 -15.79 2.04 1.30
CA ALA A 80 -16.83 2.13 0.29
C ALA A 80 -17.24 0.78 -0.33
N ILE A 81 -16.38 -0.24 -0.20
CA ILE A 81 -16.52 -1.49 -0.95
C ILE A 81 -16.41 -2.67 0.01
N ASP A 82 -17.55 -3.28 0.30
CA ASP A 82 -17.62 -4.49 1.12
C ASP A 82 -16.70 -5.60 0.58
N GLY A 83 -15.86 -6.14 1.46
CA GLY A 83 -14.90 -7.18 1.12
C GLY A 83 -13.59 -6.68 0.51
N TYR A 84 -13.43 -5.37 0.30
CA TYR A 84 -12.14 -4.81 -0.12
C TYR A 84 -11.12 -4.91 1.01
N LYS A 85 -9.97 -5.48 0.71
CA LYS A 85 -8.84 -5.65 1.63
C LYS A 85 -7.59 -5.15 0.94
N PHE A 86 -6.66 -4.62 1.74
CA PHE A 86 -5.38 -4.19 1.21
C PHE A 86 -4.25 -4.49 2.18
N GLU A 87 -3.05 -4.51 1.63
CA GLU A 87 -1.80 -4.65 2.34
C GLU A 87 -0.84 -3.61 1.79
N ILE A 88 -0.13 -2.93 2.70
CA ILE A 88 0.97 -2.04 2.40
C ILE A 88 2.20 -2.65 3.04
N ALA A 89 3.19 -3.03 2.23
CA ALA A 89 4.49 -3.45 2.72
C ALA A 89 5.56 -2.49 2.20
N ALA A 90 6.63 -2.28 2.97
CA ALA A 90 7.74 -1.43 2.55
C ALA A 90 9.08 -2.12 2.80
N SER A 91 9.98 -2.01 1.83
CA SER A 91 11.37 -2.46 1.98
C SER A 91 12.20 -1.34 2.57
N VAL A 92 12.28 -1.33 3.91
CA VAL A 92 13.07 -0.39 4.71
C VAL A 92 14.28 -1.08 5.34
N SER A 93 15.30 -0.32 5.73
CA SER A 93 16.41 -0.87 6.52
C SER A 93 15.91 -1.35 7.89
N SER A 94 16.63 -2.30 8.50
CA SER A 94 16.32 -2.79 9.85
C SER A 94 16.31 -1.67 10.89
N GLU A 95 17.20 -0.68 10.78
CA GLU A 95 17.19 0.52 11.63
C GLU A 95 15.91 1.33 11.49
N LYS A 96 15.47 1.67 10.26
CA LYS A 96 14.24 2.43 10.07
C LYS A 96 13.00 1.60 10.48
N ALA A 97 13.01 0.29 10.23
CA ALA A 97 11.94 -0.62 10.68
C ALA A 97 11.75 -0.57 12.21
N ARG A 98 12.86 -0.58 12.95
CA ARG A 98 12.89 -0.50 14.42
C ARG A 98 12.30 0.80 14.94
N THR A 99 12.67 1.93 14.34
CA THR A 99 12.08 3.23 14.65
C THR A 99 10.56 3.24 14.41
N LEU A 100 10.10 2.61 13.33
CA LEU A 100 8.68 2.58 12.97
C LEU A 100 7.82 1.71 13.90
N ILE A 101 8.38 0.62 14.44
CA ILE A 101 7.66 -0.28 15.38
C ILE A 101 7.92 0.06 16.85
N GLY A 102 8.76 1.06 17.12
CA GLY A 102 9.11 1.51 18.47
C GLY A 102 9.90 0.49 19.30
N LYS A 103 10.84 -0.24 18.70
CA LYS A 103 11.62 -1.31 19.39
C LYS A 103 13.13 -1.18 19.15
N GLU A 104 13.93 -1.39 20.21
CA GLU A 104 15.40 -1.36 20.16
C GLU A 104 16.04 -2.68 19.68
N ILE A 105 17.28 -2.63 19.16
CA ILE A 105 18.05 -3.83 18.70
C ILE A 105 18.15 -4.91 19.78
N SER A 106 18.41 -4.47 21.01
CA SER A 106 18.65 -5.35 22.15
C SER A 106 17.44 -6.21 22.53
N GLU A 107 16.24 -5.84 22.10
CA GLU A 107 15.00 -6.56 22.41
C GLU A 107 14.80 -7.83 21.56
N PHE A 108 15.62 -8.01 20.52
CA PHE A 108 15.56 -9.16 19.61
C PHE A 108 16.82 -10.02 19.62
N LEU A 109 17.85 -9.59 20.36
CA LEU A 109 19.02 -10.42 20.62
C LEU A 109 18.67 -11.40 21.75
N PRO A 110 19.02 -12.69 21.63
CA PRO A 110 18.88 -13.60 22.76
C PRO A 110 19.69 -13.05 23.95
N PRO A 111 19.19 -13.20 25.20
CA PRO A 111 19.96 -12.78 26.36
C PRO A 111 21.30 -13.51 26.39
N GLU A 112 22.39 -12.76 26.64
CA GLU A 112 23.71 -13.32 26.92
C GLU A 112 23.72 -14.17 28.19
#